data_AF-A0A0M8MCC4-F1
#
_entry.id   AF-A0A0M8MCC4-F1
#
_cell.length_a   1.000
_cell.length_b   1.000
_cell.length_c   1.000
_cell.angle_alpha   90.00
_cell.angle_beta   90.00
_cell.angle_gamma   90.00
#
_symmetry.space_group_name_H-M   'P 1'
#
loop_
_entity.id
_entity.type
_entity.pdbx_description
1 polymer ?
#
loop_
_entity_poly.entity_id
_entity_poly.type
_entity_poly.pdbx_seq_one_letter_code
_entity_poly.pdbx_strand_id
1 'polypeptide(L)' 'MPVTDLNGCPIEVTNLREAIKMARQYKEYRHEDKSFSEFDKRQKAYWTDMYEKLTAIKKRLDDN' A
#
# COMPACT_ATOMS: atom_id res chain seq x y z
N MET A 1 7.65 -2.88 -12.14
CA MET A 1 7.27 -1.49 -12.44
C MET A 1 7.52 -0.63 -11.21
N PRO A 2 8.11 0.57 -11.37
CA PRO A 2 8.40 1.44 -10.23
C PRO A 2 7.12 2.14 -9.74
N VAL A 3 6.90 2.13 -8.42
CA VAL A 3 5.89 2.92 -7.72
C VAL A 3 6.58 3.75 -6.65
N THR A 4 6.36 5.06 -6.65
CA THR A 4 6.89 5.93 -5.60
C THR A 4 6.00 5.85 -4.36
N ASP A 5 6.58 5.45 -3.24
CA ASP A 5 5.88 5.37 -1.96
C ASP A 5 5.56 6.75 -1.37
N LEU A 6 4.93 6.78 -0.20
CA LEU A 6 4.56 8.02 0.49
C LEU A 6 5.77 8.86 0.93
N ASN A 7 6.95 8.25 1.06
CA ASN A 7 8.20 8.89 1.49
C ASN A 7 9.06 9.37 0.30
N GLY A 8 8.59 9.20 -0.94
CA GLY A 8 9.34 9.54 -2.14
C GLY A 8 10.33 8.47 -2.59
N CYS A 9 10.32 7.27 -1.98
CA CYS A 9 11.18 6.17 -2.34
C CYS A 9 10.56 5.35 -3.50
N PRO A 10 11.29 5.12 -4.60
CA PRO A 10 10.84 4.24 -5.66
C PRO A 10 10.91 2.77 -5.21
N ILE A 11 9.81 2.04 -5.36
CA ILE A 11 9.68 0.61 -5.07
C ILE A 11 9.43 -0.14 -6.36
N GLU A 12 10.25 -1.16 -6.64
CA GLU A 12 10.06 -2.03 -7.79
C GLU A 12 9.00 -3.09 -7.49
N VAL A 13 7.88 -3.04 -8.22
CA VAL A 13 6.76 -3.99 -8.10
C VAL A 13 6.89 -5.06 -9.18
N THR A 14 7.24 -6.27 -8.77
CA THR A 14 7.44 -7.44 -9.67
C THR A 14 6.15 -8.22 -9.92
N ASN A 15 5.21 -8.21 -8.97
CA ASN A 15 3.89 -8.82 -9.11
C ASN A 15 2.80 -7.89 -8.60
N LEU A 16 2.09 -7.24 -9.52
CA LEU A 16 1.06 -6.24 -9.19
C LEU A 16 -0.11 -6.83 -8.40
N ARG A 17 -0.55 -8.05 -8.74
CA ARG A 17 -1.70 -8.69 -8.08
C ARG A 17 -1.40 -9.01 -6.61
N GLU A 18 -0.24 -9.57 -6.34
CA GLU A 18 0.18 -9.87 -4.96
C GLU A 18 0.45 -8.58 -4.17
N ALA A 19 1.05 -7.56 -4.79
CA ALA A 19 1.26 -6.27 -4.15
C ALA A 19 -0.06 -5.60 -3.71
N ILE A 20 -1.09 -5.62 -4.56
CA ILE A 20 -2.44 -5.10 -4.21
C ILE A 20 -3.04 -5.89 -3.05
N LYS A 21 -2.93 -7.23 -3.08
CA LYS A 21 -3.44 -8.10 -2.01
C LYS A 21 -2.77 -7.80 -0.67
N MET A 22 -1.45 -7.65 -0.66
CA MET A 22 -0.68 -7.27 0.53
C MET A 22 -1.10 -5.90 1.05
N ALA A 23 -1.13 -4.87 0.20
CA ALA A 23 -1.48 -3.52 0.63
C ALA A 23 -2.91 -3.45 1.21
N ARG A 24 -3.85 -4.20 0.63
CA ARG A 24 -5.22 -4.33 1.15
C ARG A 24 -5.27 -4.94 2.55
N GLN A 25 -4.41 -5.91 2.85
CA GLN A 25 -4.36 -6.55 4.17
C GLN A 25 -3.67 -5.64 5.19
N TYR A 26 -2.48 -5.14 4.84
CA TYR A 26 -1.65 -4.36 5.77
C TYR A 26 -2.26 -3.04 6.19
N LYS A 27 -3.10 -2.40 5.36
CA LYS A 27 -3.79 -1.17 5.78
C LYS A 27 -4.82 -1.36 6.90
N GLU A 28 -5.26 -2.59 7.15
CA GLU A 28 -6.22 -2.93 8.21
C GLU A 28 -5.54 -3.52 9.46
N TYR A 29 -4.25 -3.88 9.37
CA TYR A 29 -3.49 -4.37 10.50
C TYR A 29 -3.21 -3.25 11.50
N ARG A 30 -3.38 -3.60 12.77
CA ARG A 30 -3.17 -2.74 13.94
C ARG A 30 -2.77 -3.61 15.12
N HIS A 31 -2.04 -3.03 16.06
CA HIS A 31 -1.69 -3.71 17.29
C HIS A 31 -2.89 -3.69 18.25
N GLU A 32 -2.99 -4.71 19.10
CA GLU A 32 -3.96 -4.70 20.20
C GLU A 32 -3.56 -3.70 21.29
N ASP A 33 -2.24 -3.55 21.49
CA ASP A 33 -1.68 -2.57 22.40
C ASP A 33 -1.83 -1.15 21.84
N LYS A 34 -2.60 -0.33 22.56
CA LYS A 34 -2.90 1.06 22.22
C LYS A 34 -1.67 1.97 22.26
N SER A 35 -0.58 1.56 22.91
CA SER A 35 0.68 2.31 22.90
C SER A 35 1.23 2.50 21.48
N PHE A 36 0.85 1.63 20.54
CA PHE A 36 1.22 1.70 19.12
C PHE A 36 0.25 2.50 18.25
N SER A 37 -0.76 3.16 18.83
CA SER A 37 -1.81 3.84 18.05
C SER A 37 -1.30 4.86 17.03
N GLU A 38 -0.26 5.63 17.35
CA GLU A 38 0.36 6.56 16.42
C GLU A 38 1.12 5.85 15.29
N PHE A 39 1.77 4.72 15.59
CA PHE A 39 2.41 3.89 14.59
C PHE A 39 1.38 3.26 13.65
N ASP A 40 0.30 2.70 14.20
CA ASP A 40 -0.78 2.09 13.42
C ASP A 40 -1.44 3.10 12.48
N LYS A 41 -1.64 4.35 12.92
CA LYS A 41 -2.12 5.44 12.05
C LYS A 41 -1.19 5.70 10.86
N ARG A 42 0.13 5.75 11.11
CA ARG A 42 1.14 5.95 10.05
C ARG A 42 1.16 4.77 9.07
N GLN A 43 1.17 3.54 9.58
CA GLN A 43 1.13 2.34 8.76
C GLN A 43 -0.15 2.29 7.91
N LYS A 44 -1.31 2.59 8.51
CA LYS A 44 -2.58 2.64 7.78
C LYS A 44 -2.56 3.67 6.65
N ALA A 45 -2.04 4.87 6.89
CA ALA A 45 -1.90 5.89 5.86
C ALA A 45 -0.98 5.43 4.73
N TYR A 46 0.20 4.89 5.06
CA TYR A 46 1.16 4.36 4.10
C TYR A 46 0.57 3.26 3.23
N TRP A 47 -0.05 2.23 3.83
CA TRP A 47 -0.59 1.10 3.09
C TRP A 47 -1.85 1.45 2.29
N THR A 48 -2.64 2.44 2.74
CA THR A 48 -3.78 2.96 1.98
C THR A 48 -3.30 3.65 0.69
N ASP A 49 -2.32 4.53 0.80
CA ASP A 49 -1.70 5.20 -0.37
C ASP A 49 -1.13 4.18 -1.37
N MET A 50 -0.38 3.19 -0.89
CA MET A 50 0.13 2.11 -1.74
C MET A 50 -0.99 1.32 -2.42
N TYR A 51 -2.05 0.95 -1.70
CA TYR A 51 -3.18 0.22 -2.27
C TYR A 51 -3.87 1.00 -3.39
N GLU A 52 -4.09 2.30 -3.19
CA GLU A 52 -4.71 3.18 -4.18
C GLU A 52 -3.86 3.32 -5.44
N LYS A 53 -2.56 3.59 -5.29
CA LYS A 53 -1.61 3.68 -6.40
C LYS A 53 -1.56 2.39 -7.22
N LEU A 54 -1.42 1.23 -6.56
CA LEU A 54 -1.36 -0.07 -7.23
C LEU A 54 -2.69 -0.41 -7.94
N THR A 55 -3.83 -0.06 -7.32
CA THR A 55 -5.15 -0.29 -7.94
C THR A 55 -5.37 0.61 -9.15
N ALA A 56 -4.94 1.86 -9.09
CA ALA A 56 -5.01 2.80 -10.22
C ALA A 56 -4.16 2.31 -11.41
N ILE A 57 -2.96 1.80 -11.13
CA ILE A 57 -2.11 1.16 -12.14
C ILE A 57 -2.82 -0.03 -12.76
N LYS A 58 -3.37 -0.94 -11.94
CA LYS A 58 -4.09 -2.12 -12.45
C LYS A 58 -5.23 -1.71 -13.38
N LYS A 59 -6.04 -0.74 -12.97
CA LYS A 59 -7.15 -0.22 -13.78
C LYS A 59 -6.66 0.30 -15.15
N ARG A 60 -5.56 1.08 -15.17
CA ARG A 60 -4.96 1.56 -16.44
C ARG A 60 -4.46 0.42 -17.34
N LEU A 61 -4.01 -0.70 -16.77
CA LEU A 61 -3.59 -1.87 -17.54
C LEU A 61 -4.77 -2.68 -18.06
N ASP A 62 -5.89 -2.72 -17.31
CA ASP A 62 -7.12 -3.40 -17.74
C ASP A 62 -7.88 -2.59 -18.80
N ASP A 63 -7.75 -1.25 -18.79
CA ASP A 63 -8.37 -0.32 -19.74
C ASP A 63 -7.58 -0.14 -21.06
N ASN A 64 -6.35 -0.70 -21.15
CA ASN A 64 -5.45 -0.64 -22.31
C ASN A 64 -5.42 -1.97 -23.07
#